data_AF-A0A3D4Q7V7-F1
#
_entry.id   AF-A0A3D4Q7V7-F1
#
_cell.length_a   1.000
_cell.length_b   1.000
_cell.length_c   1.000
_cell.angle_alpha   90.00
_cell.angle_beta   90.00
_cell.angle_gamma   90.00
#
_symmetry.space_group_name_H-M   'P 1'
#
loop_
_entity.id
_entity.type
_entity.pdbx_description
1 polymer ?
#
loop_
_entity_poly.entity_id
_entity_poly.type
_entity_poly.pdbx_seq_one_letter_code
_entity_poly.pdbx_strand_id
1 'polypeptide(L)' 'GYRAAKQGKTLTLTLGYSHPVLMEDPEGVEAVVDGTNTIFVRGIDKEAVGQYAAEIRSKRGPEPYKGKG' A
#
# COMPACT_ATOMS: atom_id res chain seq x y z
N GLY A 1 1.82 -15.18 -2.97
CA GLY A 1 0.85 -14.26 -3.60
C GLY A 1 1.14 -12.84 -3.18
N TYR A 2 0.41 -11.87 -3.73
CA TYR A 2 0.51 -10.49 -3.24
C TYR A 2 -0.09 -10.39 -1.84
N ARG A 3 0.61 -9.71 -0.95
CA ARG A 3 0.19 -9.51 0.44
C ARG A 3 0.71 -8.19 0.97
N ALA A 4 -0.08 -7.57 1.83
CA ALA A 4 0.28 -6.43 2.63
C ALA A 4 0.30 -6.85 4.10
N ALA A 5 1.17 -6.22 4.89
CA ALA A 5 1.21 -6.35 6.33
C ALA A 5 1.58 -5.01 6.96
N LYS A 6 0.97 -4.68 8.09
CA LYS A 6 1.25 -3.46 8.83
C LYS A 6 2.09 -3.78 10.07
N GLN A 7 3.21 -3.07 10.26
CA GLN A 7 4.05 -3.16 11.45
C GLN A 7 4.29 -1.76 11.99
N GLY A 8 3.60 -1.39 13.08
CA GLY A 8 3.65 -0.03 13.61
C GLY A 8 3.23 0.99 12.55
N LYS A 9 4.13 1.90 12.17
CA LYS A 9 3.92 2.88 11.09
C LYS A 9 4.39 2.40 9.71
N THR A 10 5.01 1.23 9.60
CA THR A 10 5.57 0.73 8.35
C THR A 10 4.64 -0.28 7.68
N LEU A 11 4.21 0.01 6.46
CA LEU A 11 3.50 -0.88 5.56
C LEU A 11 4.50 -1.73 4.77
N THR A 12 4.39 -3.05 4.89
CA THR A 12 5.20 -4.04 4.17
C THR A 12 4.40 -4.66 3.05
N LEU A 13 4.89 -4.56 1.82
CA LEU A 13 4.24 -5.10 0.62
C LEU A 13 5.11 -6.22 0.01
N THR A 14 4.54 -7.40 -0.16
CA THR A 14 5.15 -8.49 -0.94
C THR A 14 4.44 -8.56 -2.30
N LEU A 15 5.02 -7.95 -3.33
CA LEU A 15 4.40 -7.80 -4.66
C LEU A 15 5.05 -8.70 -5.73
N GLY A 16 5.78 -9.73 -5.31
CA GLY A 16 6.53 -10.62 -6.20
C GLY A 16 7.91 -10.10 -6.63
N TYR A 17 8.42 -9.06 -5.97
CA TYR A 17 9.83 -8.67 -6.02
C TYR A 17 10.70 -9.60 -5.15
N SER A 18 12.01 -9.63 -5.40
CA SER A 18 12.97 -10.42 -4.60
C SER A 18 13.01 -10.01 -3.12
N HIS A 19 12.77 -8.74 -2.85
CA HIS A 19 12.73 -8.17 -1.50
C HIS A 19 11.38 -7.48 -1.26
N PRO A 20 10.86 -7.47 -0.02
CA PRO A 20 9.64 -6.75 0.32
C PRO A 20 9.83 -5.24 0.16
N VAL A 21 8.77 -4.56 -0.25
CA VAL A 21 8.75 -3.10 -0.31
C VAL A 21 8.24 -2.58 1.04
N LEU A 22 9.04 -1.74 1.68
CA LEU A 22 8.69 -1.08 2.94
C LEU A 22 8.29 0.36 2.63
N MET A 23 7.17 0.80 3.17
CA MET A 23 6.66 2.16 3.05
C MET A 23 6.31 2.65 4.45
N GLU A 24 6.83 3.80 4.85
CA GLU A 24 6.40 4.44 6.08
C GLU A 24 5.17 5.29 5.81
N ASP A 25 4.22 5.30 6.73
CA ASP A 25 3.07 6.18 6.61
C ASP A 25 3.50 7.64 6.83
N PRO A 26 3.11 8.56 5.93
CA PRO A 26 3.38 9.97 6.12
C PRO A 26 2.56 10.53 7.29
N GLU A 27 2.98 11.68 7.80
CA GLU A 27 2.32 12.31 8.94
C GLU A 27 0.86 12.66 8.62
N GLY A 28 -0.05 12.33 9.54
CA GLY A 28 -1.49 12.57 9.36
C GLY A 28 -2.22 11.59 8.43
N VAL A 29 -1.51 10.57 7.91
CA VAL A 29 -2.07 9.47 7.12
C VAL A 29 -1.76 8.14 7.81
N GLU A 30 -2.69 7.21 7.75
CA GLU A 30 -2.56 5.85 8.30
C GLU A 30 -3.03 4.83 7.28
N ALA A 31 -2.21 3.79 7.05
CA ALA A 31 -2.60 2.61 6.29
C ALA A 31 -2.99 1.45 7.21
N VAL A 32 -4.22 0.98 7.07
CA VAL A 32 -4.76 -0.18 7.77
C VAL A 32 -4.88 -1.35 6.79
N VAL A 33 -4.31 -2.50 7.15
CA VAL A 33 -4.45 -3.71 6.35
C VAL A 33 -5.59 -4.55 6.92
N ASP A 34 -6.57 -4.88 6.09
CA ASP A 34 -7.66 -5.80 6.42
C ASP A 34 -7.43 -7.15 5.75
N GLY A 35 -7.30 -8.19 6.56
CA GLY A 35 -6.81 -9.50 6.13
C GLY A 35 -5.38 -9.42 5.60
N THR A 36 -5.16 -9.79 4.33
CA THR A 36 -3.83 -9.78 3.70
C THR A 36 -3.74 -9.01 2.39
N ASN A 37 -4.88 -8.66 1.78
CA ASN A 37 -4.93 -8.17 0.39
C ASN A 37 -5.65 -6.83 0.23
N THR A 38 -6.26 -6.30 1.29
CA THR A 38 -6.99 -5.03 1.26
C THR A 38 -6.27 -4.02 2.14
N ILE A 39 -6.01 -2.83 1.59
CA ILE A 39 -5.35 -1.73 2.30
C ILE A 39 -6.31 -0.54 2.30
N PHE A 40 -6.61 -0.03 3.49
CA PHE A 40 -7.37 1.20 3.68
C PHE A 40 -6.41 2.32 4.03
N VAL A 41 -6.43 3.41 3.25
CA VAL A 41 -5.67 4.63 3.56
C VAL A 41 -6.63 5.65 4.18
N ARG A 42 -6.32 6.11 5.39
CA ARG A 42 -7.11 7.06 6.17
C ARG A 42 -6.26 8.28 6.51
N GLY A 43 -6.87 9.44 6.67
CA GLY A 43 -6.16 10.65 7.04
C GLY A 43 -7.09 11.85 7.06
N ILE A 44 -6.59 12.97 7.60
CA ILE A 44 -7.34 14.22 7.70
C ILE A 44 -7.30 14.98 6.38
N ASP A 45 -6.16 14.95 5.69
CA ASP A 45 -5.96 15.62 4.41
C ASP A 45 -6.22 14.68 3.23
N LYS A 46 -7.13 15.08 2.35
CA LYS A 46 -7.51 14.34 1.15
C LYS A 46 -6.38 14.28 0.13
N GLU A 47 -5.56 15.32 0.03
CA GLU A 47 -4.43 15.36 -0.90
C GLU A 47 -3.35 14.36 -0.47
N ALA A 48 -2.92 14.42 0.80
CA ALA A 48 -1.98 13.46 1.36
C ALA A 48 -2.48 12.00 1.27
N VAL A 49 -3.76 11.73 1.57
CA VAL A 49 -4.36 10.40 1.43
C VAL A 49 -4.34 9.93 -0.03
N GLY A 50 -4.71 10.79 -0.97
CA GLY A 50 -4.71 10.47 -2.40
C GLY A 50 -3.30 10.19 -2.93
N GLN A 51 -2.33 11.01 -2.55
CA GLN A 51 -0.93 10.86 -2.91
C GLN A 51 -0.36 9.54 -2.38
N TYR A 52 -0.58 9.22 -1.11
CA TYR A 52 -0.07 7.99 -0.52
C TYR A 52 -0.72 6.74 -1.16
N ALA A 53 -2.02 6.77 -1.43
CA ALA A 53 -2.70 5.71 -2.15
C ALA A 53 -2.16 5.52 -3.58
N ALA A 54 -1.85 6.62 -4.28
CA ALA A 54 -1.24 6.58 -5.61
C ALA A 54 0.16 5.97 -5.57
N GLU A 55 0.96 6.32 -4.55
CA GLU A 55 2.30 5.75 -4.34
C GLU A 55 2.25 4.24 -4.09
N ILE A 56 1.33 3.77 -3.24
CA ILE A 56 1.13 2.32 -3.01
C ILE A 56 0.80 1.62 -4.35
N ARG A 57 -0.16 2.15 -5.12
CA ARG A 57 -0.56 1.60 -6.42
C ARG A 57 0.59 1.63 -7.44
N SER A 58 1.45 2.64 -7.40
CA SER A 58 2.59 2.75 -8.33
C SER A 58 3.61 1.63 -8.14
N LYS A 59 3.71 1.03 -6.94
CA LYS A 59 4.64 -0.07 -6.66
C LYS A 59 4.30 -1.32 -7.47
N ARG A 60 3.02 -1.56 -7.74
CA ARG A 60 2.56 -2.63 -8.62
C ARG A 60 1.24 -2.21 -9.25
N GLY A 61 1.32 -1.50 -10.38
CA GLY A 61 0.12 -1.17 -11.14
C GLY A 61 -0.57 -2.42 -11.67
N PRO A 62 -1.91 -2.45 -11.73
CA PRO A 62 -2.63 -3.58 -12.29
C PRO A 62 -2.28 -3.76 -13.77
N GLU A 63 -1.81 -4.95 -14.11
CA GLU A 63 -1.47 -5.28 -15.49
C GLU A 63 -2.72 -5.36 -16.40
N PRO A 64 -2.61 -5.05 -17.71
CA PRO A 64 -3.76 -5.00 -18.60
C PRO A 64 -4.37 -6.38 -18.92
N TYR A 65 -3.64 -7.47 -18.71
CA TYR A 65 -4.10 -8.82 -19.09
C TYR A 65 -4.90 -9.52 -18.00
N LYS A 66 -4.41 -9.50 -16.75
CA LYS A 66 -5.03 -10.21 -15.62
C LYS A 66 -5.43 -9.29 -14.47
N GLY A 67 -5.24 -7.98 -14.61
CA GLY A 67 -5.54 -7.00 -13.57
C GLY A 67 -4.72 -7.20 -12.29
N LYS A 68 -3.64 -7.98 -12.33
CA LYS A 68 -2.82 -8.27 -11.16
C LYS A 68 -1.92 -7.07 -10.85
N GLY A 69 -2.15 -6.46 -9.70
CA GLY A 69 -1.34 -5.39 -9.14
C GLY A 69 -1.93 -4.89 -7.86
#